data_AF-A0A438EF98-F1
#
_entry.id   AF-A0A438EF98-F1
#
_cell.length_a   1.000
_cell.length_b   1.000
_cell.length_c   1.000
_cell.angle_alpha   90.00
_cell.angle_beta   90.00
_cell.angle_gamma   90.00
#
_symmetry.space_group_name_H-M   'P 1'
#
loop_
_entity.id
_entity.type
_entity.pdbx_description
1 polymer ?
#
loop_
_entity_poly.entity_id
_entity_poly.type
_entity_poly.pdbx_seq_one_letter_code
_entity_poly.pdbx_strand_id
1 'polypeptide(L)'
;MEGLNITDEMLSPNSVTRQLSDQISLAKAFVVIAKESNNLQFAWELSAQIRNSQILLSNAAIRRMPLTIRESETAIRDMALLLYQAQQLHYDSATMIMRLKAKIQSLEEQMNSVSEKSSKYGQIAAEEVPKGLYCLGLRLTNEWFKT
;
A
#
# COMPACT_ATOMS: atom_id res chain seq x y z
N MET A 1 -19.65 -42.88 3.38
CA MET A 1 -18.59 -41.84 3.38
C MET A 1 -19.30 -40.51 3.48
N GLU A 2 -19.15 -39.81 4.60
CA GLU A 2 -19.58 -38.41 4.72
C GLU A 2 -18.79 -37.57 3.72
N GLY A 3 -19.49 -36.72 2.96
CA GLY A 3 -18.86 -35.82 1.99
C GLY A 3 -18.04 -34.73 2.70
N LEU A 4 -17.06 -34.17 2.00
CA LEU A 4 -16.23 -33.07 2.52
C LEU A 4 -17.12 -31.86 2.92
N ASN A 5 -17.10 -31.49 4.20
CA ASN A 5 -17.70 -30.23 4.69
C ASN A 5 -16.60 -29.15 4.84
N ILE A 6 -16.63 -28.16 3.96
CA ILE A 6 -15.63 -27.08 3.92
C ILE A 6 -15.68 -26.23 5.18
N THR A 7 -16.86 -26.01 5.74
CA THR A 7 -17.01 -25.20 6.94
C THR A 7 -16.32 -25.85 8.12
N ASP A 8 -16.43 -27.18 8.26
CA ASP A 8 -15.76 -27.93 9.33
C ASP A 8 -14.25 -27.98 9.11
N GLU A 9 -13.81 -28.12 7.85
CA GLU A 9 -12.39 -28.02 7.48
C GLU A 9 -11.81 -26.65 7.87
N MET A 10 -12.54 -25.54 7.66
CA MET A 10 -12.09 -24.21 8.06
C MET A 10 -11.97 -24.01 9.57
N LEU A 11 -12.74 -24.77 10.37
CA LEU A 11 -12.67 -24.73 11.82
C LEU A 11 -11.56 -25.64 12.38
N SER A 12 -11.14 -26.66 11.63
CA SER A 12 -10.10 -27.60 12.04
C SER A 12 -8.71 -26.95 12.04
N PRO A 13 -7.92 -27.05 13.13
CA PRO A 13 -6.56 -26.50 13.20
C PRO A 13 -5.56 -27.27 12.33
N ASN A 14 -5.86 -28.53 11.99
CA ASN A 14 -4.98 -29.39 11.18
C ASN A 14 -5.44 -29.48 9.71
N SER A 15 -6.38 -28.64 9.29
CA SER A 15 -6.87 -28.64 7.92
C SER A 15 -5.90 -27.98 6.96
N VAL A 16 -5.53 -28.72 5.92
CA VAL A 16 -4.79 -28.21 4.76
C VAL A 16 -5.58 -27.10 4.06
N THR A 17 -6.91 -27.23 3.97
CA THR A 17 -7.80 -26.25 3.35
C THR A 17 -7.70 -24.91 4.09
N ARG A 18 -7.73 -24.96 5.43
CA ARG A 18 -7.53 -23.78 6.28
C ARG A 18 -6.13 -23.20 6.10
N GLN A 19 -5.09 -24.03 6.16
CA GLN A 19 -3.71 -23.59 5.99
C GLN A 19 -3.50 -22.84 4.66
N LEU A 20 -4.01 -23.37 3.55
CA LEU A 20 -3.91 -22.72 2.23
C LEU A 20 -4.70 -21.41 2.20
N SER A 21 -5.88 -21.35 2.83
CA SER A 21 -6.67 -20.12 2.96
C SER A 21 -5.92 -19.02 3.73
N ASP A 22 -5.24 -19.39 4.82
CA ASP A 22 -4.44 -18.47 5.63
C ASP A 22 -3.23 -17.98 4.85
N GLN A 23 -2.53 -18.87 4.15
CA GLN A 23 -1.41 -18.50 3.27
C GLN A 23 -1.83 -17.59 2.11
N ILE A 24 -3.00 -17.83 1.51
CA ILE A 24 -3.60 -16.94 0.48
C ILE A 24 -3.85 -15.55 1.06
N SER A 25 -4.39 -15.47 2.28
CA SER A 25 -4.68 -14.20 2.94
C SER A 25 -3.40 -13.40 3.21
N LEU A 26 -2.35 -14.07 3.67
CA LEU A 26 -1.03 -13.46 3.84
C LEU A 26 -0.42 -13.02 2.49
N ALA A 27 -0.49 -13.86 1.46
CA ALA A 27 0.02 -13.54 0.13
C ALA A 27 -0.67 -12.31 -0.47
N LYS A 28 -1.98 -12.13 -0.26
CA LYS A 28 -2.71 -10.93 -0.69
C LYS A 28 -2.15 -9.65 -0.07
N ALA A 29 -1.77 -9.68 1.21
CA ALA A 29 -1.12 -8.54 1.86
C ALA A 29 0.24 -8.22 1.19
N PHE A 30 1.04 -9.26 0.90
CA PHE A 30 2.31 -9.07 0.20
C PHE A 30 2.17 -8.57 -1.24
N VAL A 31 1.08 -8.89 -1.95
CA VAL A 31 0.81 -8.31 -3.28
C VAL A 31 0.68 -6.79 -3.21
N VAL A 32 -0.05 -6.27 -2.22
CA VAL A 32 -0.22 -4.82 -2.03
C VAL A 32 1.13 -4.18 -1.73
N ILE A 33 1.87 -4.77 -0.80
CA ILE A 33 3.19 -4.26 -0.39
C ILE A 33 4.20 -4.28 -1.55
N ALA A 34 4.19 -5.34 -2.36
CA ALA A 34 5.07 -5.46 -3.53
C ALA A 34 4.79 -4.35 -4.56
N LYS A 35 3.51 -4.02 -4.79
CA LYS A 35 3.12 -2.91 -5.68
C LYS A 35 3.57 -1.56 -5.14
N GLU A 36 3.37 -1.30 -3.85
CA GLU A 36 3.85 -0.07 -3.17
C GLU A 36 5.38 0.06 -3.18
N SER A 37 6.08 -1.07 -3.27
CA SER A 37 7.54 -1.15 -3.39
C SER A 37 8.02 -1.17 -4.84
N ASN A 38 7.14 -0.95 -5.82
CA ASN A 38 7.40 -0.98 -7.26
C ASN A 38 7.97 -2.31 -7.78
N ASN A 39 7.73 -3.42 -7.07
CA ASN A 39 8.12 -4.77 -7.49
C ASN A 39 6.93 -5.48 -8.15
N LEU A 40 6.61 -5.05 -9.37
CA LEU A 40 5.44 -5.53 -10.11
C LEU A 40 5.56 -7.00 -10.53
N GLN A 41 6.78 -7.47 -10.80
CA GLN A 41 7.04 -8.86 -11.15
C GLN A 41 6.66 -9.79 -9.99
N PHE A 42 7.16 -9.51 -8.79
CA PHE A 42 6.85 -10.33 -7.61
C PHE A 42 5.37 -10.25 -7.23
N ALA A 43 4.73 -9.08 -7.41
CA ALA A 43 3.29 -8.93 -7.22
C ALA A 43 2.49 -9.82 -8.19
N TRP A 44 2.96 -9.98 -9.42
CA TRP A 44 2.35 -10.87 -10.41
C TRP A 44 2.56 -12.35 -10.05
N GLU A 45 3.77 -12.75 -9.65
CA GLU A 45 4.08 -14.12 -9.21
C GLU A 45 3.19 -14.54 -8.02
N LEU A 46 3.07 -13.70 -6.99
CA LEU A 46 2.14 -13.90 -5.88
C LEU A 46 0.69 -14.01 -6.34
N SER A 47 0.24 -13.12 -7.24
CA SER A 47 -1.13 -13.12 -7.74
C SER A 47 -1.46 -14.39 -8.52
N ALA A 48 -0.51 -14.89 -9.32
CA ALA A 48 -0.65 -16.15 -10.04
C ALA A 48 -0.77 -17.32 -9.07
N GLN A 49 0.08 -17.38 -8.04
CA GLN A 49 0.05 -18.47 -7.06
C GLN A 49 -1.20 -18.46 -6.18
N ILE A 50 -1.70 -17.27 -5.81
CA ILE A 50 -3.00 -17.08 -5.16
C ILE A 50 -4.11 -17.69 -6.01
N ARG A 51 -4.16 -17.34 -7.31
CA ARG A 51 -5.18 -17.84 -8.22
C ARG A 51 -5.12 -19.36 -8.35
N ASN A 52 -3.93 -19.93 -8.52
CA ASN A 52 -3.74 -21.38 -8.62
C ASN A 52 -4.26 -22.11 -7.38
N SER A 53 -3.93 -21.60 -6.19
CA SER A 53 -4.37 -22.17 -4.91
C SER A 53 -5.89 -22.05 -4.72
N GLN A 54 -6.49 -20.93 -5.13
CA GLN A 54 -7.94 -20.75 -5.09
C GLN A 54 -8.68 -21.70 -6.05
N ILE A 55 -8.16 -21.89 -7.27
CA ILE A 55 -8.71 -22.87 -8.23
C ILE A 55 -8.64 -24.27 -7.64
N LEU A 56 -7.51 -24.64 -7.02
CA LEU A 56 -7.34 -25.94 -6.39
C LEU A 56 -8.35 -26.18 -5.27
N LEU A 57 -8.55 -25.21 -4.38
CA LEU A 57 -9.55 -25.28 -3.31
C LEU A 57 -10.98 -25.36 -3.87
N SER A 58 -11.29 -24.60 -4.92
CA SER A 58 -12.59 -24.64 -5.60
C SER A 58 -12.85 -26.01 -6.24
N ASN A 59 -11.84 -26.60 -6.89
CA ASN A 59 -11.96 -27.93 -7.49
C ASN A 59 -12.21 -29.01 -6.42
N ALA A 60 -11.52 -28.93 -5.28
CA ALA A 60 -11.74 -29.83 -4.13
C ALA A 60 -13.17 -29.70 -3.56
N ALA A 61 -13.67 -28.46 -3.48
CA ALA A 61 -15.04 -28.16 -3.08
C ALA A 61 -16.08 -28.77 -4.04
N ILE A 62 -15.91 -28.54 -5.34
CA ILE A 62 -16.84 -29.02 -6.37
C ILE A 62 -16.89 -30.55 -6.40
N ARG A 63 -15.73 -31.21 -6.33
CA ARG A 63 -15.66 -32.69 -6.30
C ARG A 63 -16.11 -33.29 -4.96
N ARG A 64 -16.30 -32.47 -3.91
CA ARG A 64 -16.60 -32.89 -2.52
C ARG A 64 -15.62 -33.94 -1.98
N MET A 65 -14.37 -33.87 -2.42
CA MET A 65 -13.29 -34.74 -1.96
C MET A 65 -12.13 -33.88 -1.47
N PRO A 66 -11.51 -34.27 -0.33
CA PRO A 66 -10.39 -33.53 0.24
C PRO A 66 -9.23 -33.44 -0.75
N LEU A 67 -8.35 -32.47 -0.56
CA LEU A 67 -7.10 -32.38 -1.31
C LEU A 67 -6.29 -33.67 -1.12
N THR A 68 -5.76 -34.19 -2.22
CA THR A 68 -4.79 -35.28 -2.14
C THR A 68 -3.50 -34.75 -1.52
N ILE A 69 -2.72 -35.66 -0.92
CA ILE A 69 -1.43 -35.31 -0.29
C ILE A 69 -0.54 -34.56 -1.30
N ARG A 70 -0.42 -35.06 -2.53
CA ARG A 70 0.39 -34.44 -3.59
C ARG A 70 -0.10 -33.03 -3.97
N GLU A 71 -1.41 -32.84 -4.15
CA GLU A 71 -1.99 -31.52 -4.44
C GLU A 71 -1.68 -30.53 -3.31
N SER A 72 -1.84 -30.98 -2.05
CA SER A 72 -1.58 -30.16 -0.88
C SER A 72 -0.11 -29.79 -0.72
N GLU A 73 0.80 -30.76 -0.83
CA GLU A 73 2.24 -30.54 -0.68
C GLU A 73 2.76 -29.56 -1.74
N THR A 74 2.32 -29.71 -2.99
CA THR A 74 2.74 -28.83 -4.09
C THR A 74 2.27 -27.40 -3.85
N ALA A 75 0.97 -27.21 -3.57
CA ALA A 75 0.41 -25.88 -3.35
C ALA A 75 1.03 -25.17 -2.13
N ILE A 76 1.20 -25.90 -1.01
CA ILE A 76 1.81 -25.37 0.21
C ILE A 76 3.27 -24.99 -0.05
N ARG A 77 4.05 -25.85 -0.74
CA ARG A 77 5.47 -25.61 -1.01
C ARG A 77 5.68 -24.39 -1.90
N ASP A 78 4.92 -24.30 -3.00
CA ASP A 78 5.04 -23.21 -3.96
C ASP A 78 4.64 -21.87 -3.32
N MET A 79 3.59 -21.87 -2.50
CA MET A 79 3.19 -20.69 -1.72
C MET A 79 4.25 -20.32 -0.68
N ALA A 80 4.77 -21.30 0.08
CA ALA A 80 5.78 -21.07 1.11
C ALA A 80 7.06 -20.44 0.54
N LEU A 81 7.48 -20.83 -0.66
CA LEU A 81 8.64 -20.25 -1.33
C LEU A 81 8.46 -18.74 -1.57
N LEU A 82 7.29 -18.34 -2.08
CA LEU A 82 7.00 -16.92 -2.30
C LEU A 82 6.85 -16.15 -0.99
N LEU A 83 6.21 -16.73 0.02
CA LEU A 83 6.09 -16.10 1.35
C LEU A 83 7.47 -15.89 1.99
N TYR A 84 8.37 -16.86 1.86
CA TYR A 84 9.75 -16.73 2.32
C TYR A 84 10.50 -15.64 1.56
N GLN A 85 10.35 -15.58 0.23
CA GLN A 85 10.93 -14.51 -0.58
C GLN A 85 10.42 -13.12 -0.17
N ALA A 86 9.12 -12.99 0.15
CA ALA A 86 8.56 -11.73 0.67
C ALA A 86 9.23 -11.32 2.00
N GLN A 87 9.52 -12.28 2.88
CA GLN A 87 10.26 -12.03 4.12
C GLN A 87 11.70 -11.55 3.84
N GLN A 88 12.39 -12.15 2.87
CA GLN A 88 13.73 -11.71 2.44
C GLN A 88 13.73 -10.30 1.84
N LEU A 89 12.62 -9.90 1.20
CA LEU A 89 12.42 -8.54 0.72
C LEU A 89 12.00 -7.55 1.82
N HIS A 90 11.95 -7.98 3.08
CA HIS A 90 11.48 -7.21 4.23
C HIS A 90 10.06 -6.65 4.04
N TYR A 91 9.20 -7.44 3.42
CA TYR A 91 7.78 -7.09 3.25
C TYR A 91 6.95 -7.42 4.50
N ASP A 92 7.58 -7.66 5.64
CA ASP A 92 6.89 -7.84 6.90
C ASP A 92 6.16 -6.55 7.34
N SER A 93 5.06 -6.73 8.09
CA SER A 93 4.16 -5.64 8.46
C SER A 93 4.85 -4.59 9.32
N ALA A 94 5.77 -4.98 10.20
CA ALA A 94 6.47 -4.04 11.07
C ALA A 94 7.38 -3.10 10.27
N THR A 95 8.21 -3.66 9.38
CA THR A 95 9.10 -2.89 8.50
C THR A 95 8.31 -1.95 7.60
N MET A 96 7.20 -2.42 7.02
CA MET A 96 6.35 -1.60 6.15
C MET A 96 5.61 -0.50 6.91
N ILE A 97 5.11 -0.77 8.12
CA ILE A 97 4.51 0.25 9.00
C ILE A 97 5.54 1.33 9.31
N MET A 98 6.79 0.98 9.64
CA MET A 98 7.84 1.97 9.89
C MET A 98 8.14 2.82 8.64
N ARG A 99 8.21 2.20 7.46
CA ARG A 99 8.42 2.91 6.19
C ARG A 99 7.27 3.85 5.86
N LEU A 100 6.02 3.41 6.02
CA LEU A 100 4.83 4.25 5.79
C LEU A 100 4.79 5.42 6.78
N LYS A 101 5.11 5.19 8.05
CA LYS A 101 5.22 6.25 9.07
C LYS A 101 6.25 7.31 8.66
N ALA A 102 7.43 6.88 8.20
CA ALA A 102 8.47 7.80 7.73
C ALA A 102 8.01 8.62 6.50
N LYS A 103 7.29 7.99 5.56
CA LYS A 103 6.70 8.71 4.41
C LYS A 103 5.67 9.75 4.85
N ILE A 104 4.78 9.40 5.78
CA ILE A 104 3.78 10.33 6.33
C ILE A 104 4.47 11.54 6.96
N GLN A 105 5.46 11.30 7.83
CA GLN A 105 6.20 12.38 8.48
C GLN A 105 6.88 13.30 7.46
N SER A 106 7.51 12.74 6.43
CA SER A 106 8.13 13.53 5.36
C SER A 106 7.10 14.36 4.57
N LEU A 107 5.91 13.83 4.34
CA LEU A 107 4.83 14.56 3.67
C LEU A 107 4.27 15.69 4.54
N GLU A 108 4.14 15.47 5.85
CA GLU A 108 3.73 16.49 6.82
C GLU A 108 4.75 17.63 6.88
N GLU A 109 6.05 17.31 6.91
CA GLU A 109 7.14 18.31 6.86
C GLU A 109 7.11 19.13 5.57
N GLN A 110 6.89 18.47 4.42
CA GLN A 110 6.75 19.17 3.13
C GLN A 110 5.53 20.09 3.11
N MET A 111 4.39 19.63 3.60
CA MET A 111 3.16 20.42 3.71
C MET A 111 3.38 21.66 4.57
N ASN A 112 4.04 21.51 5.71
CA ASN A 112 4.35 22.62 6.61
C ASN A 112 5.27 23.65 5.94
N SER A 113 6.31 23.21 5.24
CA SER A 113 7.20 24.10 4.48
C SER A 113 6.47 24.87 3.37
N VAL A 114 5.55 24.21 2.66
CA VAL A 114 4.73 24.86 1.63
C VAL A 114 3.77 25.88 2.25
N SER A 115 3.14 25.55 3.36
CA SER A 115 2.28 26.46 4.13
C SER A 115 3.03 27.71 4.58
N GLU A 116 4.23 27.54 5.16
CA GLU A 116 5.07 28.66 5.60
C GLU A 116 5.46 29.59 4.45
N LYS A 117 5.86 29.03 3.30
CA LYS A 117 6.17 29.80 2.09
C LYS A 117 4.95 30.58 1.60
N SER A 118 3.78 29.93 1.55
CA SER A 118 2.53 30.57 1.14
C SER A 118 2.18 31.76 2.04
N SER A 119 2.31 31.59 3.36
CA SER A 119 2.08 32.66 4.34
C SER A 119 3.04 33.84 4.14
N LYS A 120 4.34 33.58 3.94
CA LYS A 120 5.34 34.63 3.66
C LYS A 120 5.02 35.39 2.38
N TYR A 121 4.64 34.70 1.30
CA TYR A 121 4.24 35.37 0.06
C TYR A 121 2.98 36.21 0.24
N GLY A 122 2.00 35.72 1.02
CA GLY A 122 0.82 36.50 1.39
C GLY A 122 1.19 37.78 2.14
N GLN A 123 2.11 37.69 3.10
CA GLN A 123 2.59 38.86 3.84
C GLN A 123 3.31 39.86 2.93
N ILE A 124 4.23 39.39 2.09
CA ILE A 124 4.96 40.26 1.14
C ILE A 124 3.96 40.98 0.22
N ALA A 125 2.97 40.28 -0.33
CA ALA A 125 1.96 40.89 -1.18
C ALA A 125 1.12 41.96 -0.43
N ALA A 126 0.76 41.70 0.83
CA ALA A 126 0.03 42.64 1.67
C ALA A 126 0.85 43.90 2.01
N GLU A 127 2.17 43.78 2.13
CA GLU A 127 3.07 44.90 2.44
C GLU A 127 3.47 45.72 1.20
N GLU A 128 3.70 45.08 0.05
CA GLU A 128 4.22 45.76 -1.15
C GLU A 128 3.16 46.62 -1.85
N VAL A 129 1.88 46.24 -1.77
CA VAL A 129 0.79 47.03 -2.38
C VAL A 129 0.68 48.43 -1.76
N PRO A 130 0.58 48.59 -0.41
CA PRO A 130 0.59 49.91 0.22
C PRO A 130 1.86 50.72 -0.07
N LYS A 131 3.04 50.10 -0.08
CA LYS A 131 4.32 50.79 -0.39
C LYS A 131 4.31 51.33 -1.82
N GLY A 132 3.84 50.53 -2.79
CA GLY A 132 3.69 50.97 -4.17
C GLY A 132 2.72 52.14 -4.32
N LEU A 133 1.57 52.09 -3.63
CA LEU A 133 0.59 53.19 -3.61
C LEU A 133 1.15 54.47 -2.99
N TYR A 134 1.91 54.35 -1.90
CA TYR A 134 2.58 55.48 -1.26
C TYR A 134 3.59 56.15 -2.20
N CYS A 135 4.45 55.36 -2.85
CA CYS A 135 5.43 55.85 -3.84
C CYS A 135 4.74 56.53 -5.04
N LEU A 136 3.63 55.96 -5.52
CA LEU A 136 2.83 56.56 -6.59
C LEU A 136 2.25 57.91 -6.16
N GLY A 137 1.67 57.99 -4.95
CA GLY A 137 1.13 59.22 -4.38
C GLY A 137 2.17 60.34 -4.34
N LEU A 138 3.35 60.08 -3.77
CA LEU A 138 4.46 61.04 -3.74
C LEU A 138 4.86 61.54 -5.13
N ARG A 139 4.92 60.64 -6.11
CA ARG A 139 5.28 60.98 -7.49
C ARG A 139 4.23 61.92 -8.10
N LEU A 140 2.96 61.60 -7.94
CA LEU A 140 1.85 62.44 -8.43
C LEU A 140 1.86 63.83 -7.79
N THR A 141 2.09 63.92 -6.47
CA THR A 141 2.20 65.19 -5.76
C THR A 141 3.38 66.04 -6.27
N ASN A 142 4.54 65.42 -6.49
CA ASN A 142 5.72 66.13 -6.99
C ASN A 142 5.50 66.66 -8.42
N GLU A 143 4.84 65.91 -9.30
CA GLU A 143 4.48 66.39 -10.64
C GLU A 143 3.47 67.54 -10.58
N TRP A 144 2.54 67.52 -9.63
CA TRP A 144 1.59 68.62 -9.46
C TRP A 144 2.28 69.95 -9.12
N PHE A 145 3.26 69.95 -8.20
CA PHE A 145 4.00 71.16 -7.84
C PHE A 145 4.98 71.66 -8.90
N LYS A 146 5.26 70.88 -9.95
CA LYS A 146 6.06 71.32 -11.10
C LYS A 146 5.23 72.02 -12.17
N THR A 147 3.91 72.01 -12.03
CA THR A 147 2.95 72.71 -12.91
C THR A 147 2.65 74.09 -12.35
#